data_AF-A0A2P6MUZ3-F1
#
_entry.id   AF-A0A2P6MUZ3-F1
#
_cell.length_a   1.000
_cell.length_b   1.000
_cell.length_c   1.000
_cell.angle_alpha   90.00
_cell.angle_beta   90.00
_cell.angle_gamma   90.00
#
_symmetry.space_group_name_H-M   'P 1'
#
loop_
_entity.id
_entity.type
_entity.pdbx_description
1 polymer ?
#
loop_
_entity_poly.entity_id
_entity_poly.type
_entity_poly.pdbx_seq_one_letter_code
_entity_poly.pdbx_strand_id
1 'polypeptide(L)'
;MEFYNDTSLLDPYFRRRNDPIAKNNTHFAQHITMRWGNIIVYIALIQFLITFAVYNHLSKEWESGRENLNLKDSPKEEKPILKNTIQEKPKPDQEATRRVGVTLPSTGNKTPKEQPKSKATPKVHPMSLIDNTPYLSQAVVWEEEPDRESMTDNHRLLLYSRGDYVYNPLTIKTTIIDLLKTLRSFMEKNGFEYWLTHGTLLGAHRDHEFIPWDTDADIGITAQTAASLLKLFKDNNGTSQNVIWGTPHAQMIVRKGKHIHIIPFKFCDTQTGRYVDLIVFHDKPDNEDQMYMKWPEWRSCVSCPRPKKNVDKSTVFPLSSIQFSGEHFPSPVDTEKYLKGWYRSLAAPKAMPVEYRRWTINNKKS
;
A
#
# COMPACT_ATOMS: atom_id res chain seq x y z
N MET A 1 -9.15 -27.48 22.75
CA MET A 1 -9.14 -26.18 23.44
C MET A 1 -7.72 -25.89 23.86
N GLU A 2 -6.97 -25.17 23.03
CA GLU A 2 -5.71 -24.54 23.41
C GLU A 2 -5.57 -23.27 22.56
N PHE A 3 -5.63 -22.13 23.24
CA PHE A 3 -5.65 -20.79 22.66
C PHE A 3 -4.23 -20.40 22.21
N TYR A 4 -4.01 -20.24 20.91
CA TYR A 4 -2.84 -19.52 20.41
C TYR A 4 -3.09 -18.01 20.48
N ASN A 5 -2.56 -17.40 21.54
CA ASN A 5 -2.41 -15.95 21.70
C ASN A 5 -1.30 -15.43 20.77
N ASP A 6 -1.59 -15.26 19.48
CA ASP A 6 -0.73 -14.45 18.62
C ASP A 6 -1.08 -12.97 18.77
N THR A 7 -0.48 -12.35 19.80
CA THR A 7 -0.52 -10.90 20.04
C THR A 7 0.68 -10.19 19.42
N SER A 8 1.32 -10.75 18.39
CA SER A 8 2.46 -10.11 17.70
C SER A 8 2.11 -8.78 17.01
N LEU A 9 0.81 -8.46 16.93
CA LEU A 9 0.27 -7.19 16.44
C LEU A 9 0.22 -6.07 17.50
N LEU A 10 0.48 -6.37 18.78
CA LEU A 10 0.48 -5.38 19.87
C LEU A 10 1.86 -5.32 20.52
N ASP A 11 2.33 -4.10 20.81
CA ASP A 11 3.67 -3.81 21.32
C ASP A 11 4.06 -4.72 22.51
N PRO A 12 5.21 -5.42 22.48
CA PRO A 12 5.68 -6.25 23.60
C PRO A 12 5.86 -5.51 24.94
N TYR A 13 5.74 -4.17 24.97
CA TYR A 13 5.74 -3.38 26.19
C TYR A 13 4.41 -3.45 26.98
N PHE A 14 3.30 -3.86 26.37
CA PHE A 14 2.00 -3.94 27.06
C PHE A 14 1.93 -5.08 28.10
N ARG A 15 2.71 -6.17 27.90
CA ARG A 15 2.67 -7.35 28.78
C ARG A 15 3.37 -7.19 30.13
N ARG A 16 4.10 -6.08 30.38
CA ARG A 16 5.03 -6.03 31.52
C ARG A 16 4.52 -5.37 32.80
N ARG A 17 3.29 -4.85 32.86
CA ARG A 17 2.88 -4.05 34.04
C ARG A 17 1.75 -4.57 34.93
N ASN A 18 0.97 -5.60 34.55
CA ASN A 18 -0.26 -5.92 35.30
C ASN A 18 -0.43 -7.39 35.77
N ASP A 19 0.63 -8.17 35.99
CA ASP A 19 0.48 -9.52 36.57
C ASP A 19 1.16 -9.65 37.96
N PRO A 20 0.40 -9.77 39.06
CA PRO A 20 0.95 -9.93 40.41
C PRO A 20 1.55 -11.31 40.69
N ILE A 21 1.38 -12.30 39.80
CA ILE A 21 1.76 -13.72 40.05
C ILE A 21 3.22 -14.01 39.62
N ALA A 22 3.85 -13.14 38.83
CA ALA A 22 5.13 -13.42 38.18
C ALA A 22 6.39 -13.30 39.07
N LYS A 23 6.29 -12.95 40.36
CA LYS A 23 7.47 -12.66 41.19
C LYS A 23 8.15 -13.87 41.86
N ASN A 24 7.54 -15.06 41.88
CA ASN A 24 8.08 -16.18 42.68
C ASN A 24 8.54 -17.44 41.90
N ASN A 25 8.53 -17.48 40.56
CA ASN A 25 8.85 -18.71 39.80
C ASN A 25 10.11 -18.66 38.92
N THR A 26 10.98 -17.65 39.07
CA THR A 26 12.12 -17.45 38.17
C THR A 26 13.25 -18.47 38.31
N HIS A 27 13.39 -19.16 39.44
CA HIS A 27 14.46 -20.16 39.63
C HIS A 27 14.12 -21.56 39.11
N PHE A 28 12.85 -21.95 39.04
CA PHE A 28 12.44 -23.29 38.58
C PHE A 28 12.41 -23.40 37.05
N ALA A 29 12.04 -22.32 36.35
CA ALA A 29 11.95 -22.30 34.89
C ALA A 29 13.31 -22.40 34.18
N GLN A 30 14.37 -21.82 34.77
CA GLN A 30 15.70 -21.77 34.14
C GLN A 30 16.36 -23.16 34.00
N HIS A 31 16.09 -24.07 34.94
CA HIS A 31 16.63 -25.44 34.88
C HIS A 31 15.93 -26.34 33.84
N ILE A 32 14.64 -26.09 33.57
CA ILE A 32 13.88 -26.85 32.56
C ILE A 32 14.27 -26.36 31.16
N THR A 33 14.41 -25.06 30.93
CA THR A 33 14.76 -24.51 29.60
C THR A 33 16.12 -24.96 29.07
N MET A 34 17.13 -25.20 29.92
CA MET A 34 18.44 -25.69 29.46
C MET A 34 18.43 -27.15 29.01
N ARG A 35 17.59 -28.01 29.60
CA ARG A 35 17.52 -29.44 29.22
C ARG A 35 16.76 -29.68 27.91
N TRP A 36 15.71 -28.90 27.63
CA TRP A 36 14.95 -29.02 26.39
C TRP A 36 15.63 -28.36 25.18
N GLY A 37 16.38 -27.26 25.39
CA GLY A 37 17.14 -26.60 24.33
C GLY A 37 18.18 -27.54 23.69
N ASN A 38 18.88 -28.33 24.50
CA ASN A 38 19.86 -29.28 24.00
C ASN A 38 19.21 -30.41 23.19
N ILE A 39 18.04 -30.92 23.60
CA ILE A 39 17.33 -31.98 22.88
C ILE A 39 16.88 -31.50 21.49
N ILE A 40 16.36 -30.26 21.38
CA ILE A 40 15.92 -29.69 20.10
C ILE A 40 17.11 -29.53 19.13
N VAL A 41 18.27 -29.10 19.63
CA VAL A 41 19.49 -29.00 18.81
C VAL A 41 19.94 -30.38 18.32
N TYR A 42 19.88 -31.41 19.16
CA TYR A 42 20.21 -32.79 18.76
C TYR A 42 19.25 -33.33 17.70
N ILE A 43 17.94 -33.09 17.84
CA ILE A 43 16.95 -33.51 16.84
C ILE A 43 17.21 -32.82 15.49
N ALA A 44 17.46 -31.50 15.50
CA ALA A 44 17.78 -30.76 14.29
C ALA A 44 19.08 -31.27 13.61
N LEU A 45 20.09 -31.63 14.39
CA LEU A 45 21.35 -32.18 13.86
C LEU A 45 21.13 -33.56 13.22
N ILE A 46 20.35 -34.44 13.85
CA ILE A 46 20.00 -35.75 13.31
C ILE A 46 19.21 -35.60 12.01
N GLN A 47 18.25 -34.68 11.97
CA GLN A 47 17.43 -34.44 10.78
C GLN A 47 18.27 -33.92 9.62
N PHE A 48 19.22 -33.01 9.88
CA PHE A 48 20.17 -32.54 8.89
C PHE A 48 21.06 -33.68 8.35
N LEU A 49 21.58 -34.55 9.22
CA LEU A 49 22.41 -35.68 8.81
C LEU A 49 21.64 -36.69 7.96
N ILE A 50 20.36 -36.94 8.28
CA ILE A 50 19.48 -37.81 7.47
C ILE A 50 19.24 -37.18 6.10
N THR A 51 18.87 -35.89 6.03
CA THR A 51 18.64 -35.21 4.76
C THR A 51 19.92 -35.19 3.90
N PHE A 52 21.07 -34.96 4.51
CA PHE A 52 22.36 -34.97 3.81
C PHE A 52 22.73 -36.37 3.30
N ALA A 53 22.46 -37.43 4.07
CA ALA A 53 22.67 -38.81 3.63
C ALA A 53 21.75 -39.20 2.45
N VAL A 54 20.47 -38.82 2.51
CA VAL A 54 19.50 -39.04 1.42
C VAL A 54 19.92 -38.29 0.16
N TYR A 55 20.33 -37.02 0.29
CA TYR A 55 20.82 -36.23 -0.84
C TYR A 55 22.04 -36.89 -1.51
N ASN A 56 23.03 -37.33 -0.72
CA ASN A 56 24.21 -37.99 -1.26
C ASN A 56 23.90 -39.35 -1.89
N HIS A 57 22.91 -40.09 -1.38
CA HIS A 57 22.46 -41.33 -1.98
C HIS A 57 21.78 -41.10 -3.34
N LEU A 58 20.81 -40.17 -3.40
CA LEU A 58 20.12 -39.81 -4.63
C LEU A 58 21.07 -39.21 -5.69
N SER A 59 22.07 -38.42 -5.26
CA SER A 59 23.09 -37.89 -6.18
C SER A 59 23.94 -38.99 -6.79
N LYS A 60 24.29 -40.04 -6.03
CA LYS A 60 25.05 -41.19 -6.54
C LYS A 60 24.22 -42.05 -7.51
N GLU A 61 22.93 -42.26 -7.22
CA GLU A 61 22.01 -42.95 -8.15
C GLU A 61 21.79 -42.14 -9.44
N TRP A 62 21.73 -40.82 -9.35
CA TRP A 62 21.62 -39.93 -10.51
C TRP A 62 22.87 -39.95 -11.40
N GLU A 63 24.06 -40.09 -10.80
CA GLU A 63 25.31 -40.24 -11.54
C GLU A 63 25.46 -41.63 -12.17
N SER A 64 25.08 -42.71 -11.47
CA SER A 64 25.09 -44.07 -12.06
C SER A 64 24.00 -44.27 -13.13
N GLY A 65 22.90 -43.53 -13.05
CA GLY A 65 21.85 -43.51 -14.08
C GLY A 65 22.28 -42.81 -15.37
N ARG A 66 23.21 -41.85 -15.29
CA ARG A 66 23.75 -41.15 -16.47
C ARG A 66 24.74 -41.98 -17.28
N GLU A 67 25.48 -42.90 -16.67
CA GLU A 67 26.40 -43.79 -17.39
C GLU A 67 25.69 -44.90 -18.18
N ASN A 68 24.43 -45.20 -17.84
CA ASN A 68 23.63 -46.25 -18.50
C ASN A 68 22.74 -45.74 -19.66
N LEU A 69 22.74 -44.44 -19.97
CA LEU A 69 22.01 -43.86 -21.10
C LEU A 69 22.97 -43.29 -22.14
N ASN A 70 23.81 -44.18 -22.68
CA ASN A 70 24.57 -43.95 -23.91
C ASN A 70 23.81 -44.62 -25.07
N LEU A 71 22.77 -43.96 -25.57
CA LEU A 71 22.17 -44.32 -26.86
C LEU A 71 22.59 -43.27 -27.89
N LYS A 72 23.51 -43.71 -28.74
CA LYS A 72 23.88 -43.10 -30.01
C LYS A 72 22.66 -43.12 -30.96
N ASP A 73 22.69 -42.18 -31.90
CA ASP A 73 21.89 -42.08 -33.13
C ASP A 73 20.55 -41.33 -33.07
N SER A 74 20.55 -40.08 -33.59
CA SER A 74 19.51 -39.56 -34.51
C SER A 74 19.85 -38.13 -35.03
N PRO A 75 19.33 -37.72 -36.21
CA PRO A 75 20.04 -36.88 -37.18
C PRO A 75 19.76 -35.37 -37.10
N LYS A 76 20.65 -34.59 -37.75
CA LYS A 76 20.48 -33.17 -38.05
C LYS A 76 19.41 -32.97 -39.13
N GLU A 77 18.44 -32.10 -38.89
CA GLU A 77 17.57 -31.56 -39.95
C GLU A 77 17.54 -30.03 -39.95
N GLU A 78 17.58 -29.53 -41.18
CA GLU A 78 17.77 -28.16 -41.64
C GLU A 78 16.46 -27.34 -41.57
N LYS A 79 16.60 -26.01 -41.44
CA LYS A 79 15.47 -25.07 -41.55
C LYS A 79 15.24 -24.70 -43.02
N PRO A 80 13.99 -24.66 -43.51
CA PRO A 80 13.71 -24.39 -44.91
C PRO A 80 13.73 -22.89 -45.23
N ILE A 81 14.27 -22.59 -46.40
CA ILE A 81 14.21 -21.31 -47.11
C ILE A 81 12.92 -21.32 -47.96
N LEU A 82 12.10 -20.27 -47.87
CA LEU A 82 11.16 -19.93 -48.93
C LEU A 82 11.38 -18.49 -49.39
N LYS A 83 11.82 -18.35 -50.64
CA LYS A 83 11.81 -17.11 -51.42
C LYS A 83 10.38 -16.83 -51.87
N ASN A 84 9.97 -15.56 -51.91
CA ASN A 84 9.10 -15.07 -52.97
C ASN A 84 9.39 -13.59 -53.28
N THR A 85 9.58 -13.39 -54.57
CA THR A 85 9.85 -12.16 -55.33
C THR A 85 8.55 -11.35 -55.49
N ILE A 86 8.65 -10.01 -55.69
CA ILE A 86 8.04 -9.23 -56.81
C ILE A 86 7.89 -7.73 -56.49
N GLN A 87 8.59 -6.94 -57.33
CA GLN A 87 8.29 -5.63 -57.95
C GLN A 87 8.43 -4.29 -57.20
N GLU A 88 9.45 -3.54 -57.66
CA GLU A 88 9.50 -2.07 -57.69
C GLU A 88 8.61 -1.48 -58.81
N LYS A 89 8.02 -0.30 -58.56
CA LYS A 89 7.77 0.78 -59.53
C LYS A 89 7.33 2.09 -58.81
N PRO A 90 7.33 3.28 -59.45
CA PRO A 90 8.28 4.36 -59.14
C PRO A 90 7.65 5.62 -58.48
N LYS A 91 8.53 6.54 -58.06
CA LYS A 91 8.21 7.90 -57.55
C LYS A 91 7.49 8.77 -58.60
N PRO A 92 6.79 9.82 -58.14
CA PRO A 92 6.73 11.09 -58.85
C PRO A 92 7.33 12.25 -58.04
N ASP A 93 7.90 13.18 -58.81
CA ASP A 93 8.52 14.45 -58.45
C ASP A 93 7.55 15.45 -57.80
N GLN A 94 8.07 16.37 -56.98
CA GLN A 94 7.60 17.77 -56.94
C GLN A 94 8.73 18.77 -56.61
N GLU A 95 9.03 19.56 -57.64
CA GLU A 95 9.43 20.96 -57.72
C GLU A 95 9.54 21.86 -56.47
N ALA A 96 10.66 22.58 -56.45
CA ALA A 96 10.91 23.98 -56.09
C ALA A 96 9.84 24.81 -55.33
N THR A 97 10.27 25.49 -54.26
CA THR A 97 10.44 26.97 -54.28
C THR A 97 11.11 27.57 -53.02
N ARG A 98 12.24 28.25 -53.30
CA ARG A 98 12.84 29.48 -52.74
C ARG A 98 12.46 30.08 -51.35
N ARG A 99 13.55 30.38 -50.63
CA ARG A 99 13.90 31.60 -49.82
C ARG A 99 13.15 31.76 -48.48
N VAL A 100 13.73 32.22 -47.37
CA VAL A 100 14.83 33.19 -47.10
C VAL A 100 15.60 32.72 -45.86
N GLY A 101 16.92 32.90 -45.83
CA GLY A 101 17.79 32.41 -44.77
C GLY A 101 18.01 33.36 -43.59
N VAL A 102 18.57 32.81 -42.51
CA VAL A 102 19.57 33.45 -41.65
C VAL A 102 20.52 32.36 -41.15
N THR A 103 21.81 32.60 -41.30
CA THR A 103 22.97 31.76 -40.98
C THR A 103 23.14 31.51 -39.47
N LEU A 104 23.38 30.24 -39.10
CA LEU A 104 23.97 29.82 -37.83
C LEU A 104 25.46 29.48 -38.03
N PRO A 105 26.34 29.69 -37.03
CA PRO A 105 27.74 29.26 -37.12
C PRO A 105 27.90 27.75 -36.89
N SER A 106 28.89 27.19 -37.57
CA SER A 106 29.24 25.77 -37.67
C SER A 106 29.71 25.16 -36.35
N THR A 107 29.32 23.90 -36.08
CA THR A 107 30.21 22.90 -35.46
C THR A 107 29.80 21.48 -35.81
N GLY A 108 30.73 20.72 -36.41
CA GLY A 108 30.98 19.32 -36.07
C GLY A 108 30.11 18.24 -36.72
N ASN A 109 30.70 17.55 -37.71
CA ASN A 109 30.30 16.19 -38.11
C ASN A 109 30.17 15.28 -36.87
N LYS A 110 28.96 14.79 -36.61
CA LYS A 110 28.73 13.59 -35.79
C LYS A 110 27.84 12.65 -36.58
N THR A 111 28.38 11.45 -36.84
CA THR A 111 27.68 10.28 -37.33
C THR A 111 26.36 10.07 -36.57
N PRO A 112 25.24 9.71 -37.24
CA PRO A 112 23.99 9.45 -36.55
C PRO A 112 24.16 8.23 -35.64
N LYS A 113 24.15 8.43 -34.32
CA LYS A 113 23.92 7.33 -33.39
C LYS A 113 22.48 6.86 -33.60
N GLU A 114 22.32 5.63 -34.06
CA GLU A 114 21.04 4.91 -34.04
C GLU A 114 20.43 5.08 -32.65
N GLN A 115 19.31 5.79 -32.58
CA GLN A 115 18.54 5.86 -31.35
C GLN A 115 18.00 4.45 -31.06
N PRO A 116 18.19 3.92 -29.84
CA PRO A 116 17.55 2.66 -29.50
C PRO A 116 16.05 2.84 -29.65
N LYS A 117 15.42 2.01 -30.50
CA LYS A 117 13.97 1.95 -30.67
C LYS A 117 13.34 1.93 -29.29
N SER A 118 12.65 3.01 -28.92
CA SER A 118 11.96 3.10 -27.64
C SER A 118 10.97 1.95 -27.57
N LYS A 119 11.27 0.92 -26.77
CA LYS A 119 10.27 -0.08 -26.43
C LYS A 119 9.12 0.69 -25.80
N ALA A 120 7.97 0.72 -26.48
CA ALA A 120 6.79 1.38 -25.99
C ALA A 120 6.53 0.87 -24.57
N THR A 121 6.61 1.77 -23.60
CA THR A 121 6.27 1.44 -22.21
C THR A 121 4.80 1.00 -22.20
N PRO A 122 4.44 -0.10 -21.53
CA PRO A 122 3.04 -0.48 -21.40
C PRO A 122 2.25 0.72 -20.85
N LYS A 123 1.17 1.11 -21.51
CA LYS A 123 0.31 2.23 -21.03
C LYS A 123 -0.34 1.92 -19.67
N VAL A 124 -0.39 0.64 -19.31
CA VAL A 124 -1.11 0.10 -18.17
C VAL A 124 -0.14 -0.65 -17.26
N HIS A 125 -0.23 -0.41 -15.96
CA HIS A 125 0.67 -1.00 -14.97
C HIS A 125 0.37 -2.51 -14.80
N PRO A 126 1.38 -3.41 -14.71
CA PRO A 126 1.14 -4.87 -14.61
C PRO A 126 0.19 -5.29 -13.47
N MET A 127 0.27 -4.64 -12.31
CA MET A 127 -0.64 -4.87 -11.18
C MET A 127 -2.12 -4.74 -11.55
N SER A 128 -2.45 -3.80 -12.44
CA SER A 128 -3.83 -3.60 -12.91
C SER A 128 -4.30 -4.65 -13.92
N LEU A 129 -3.41 -5.56 -14.33
CA LEU A 129 -3.74 -6.71 -15.18
C LEU A 129 -3.99 -7.99 -14.37
N ILE A 130 -3.70 -7.99 -13.07
CA ILE A 130 -3.96 -9.14 -12.20
C ILE A 130 -5.47 -9.38 -12.12
N ASP A 131 -5.88 -10.64 -12.18
CA ASP A 131 -7.27 -11.02 -11.90
C ASP A 131 -7.56 -10.78 -10.41
N ASN A 132 -8.44 -9.83 -10.14
CA ASN A 132 -8.80 -9.46 -8.77
C ASN A 132 -10.11 -10.10 -8.30
N THR A 133 -10.73 -10.94 -9.14
CA THR A 133 -11.97 -11.69 -8.81
C THR A 133 -11.89 -12.43 -7.47
N PRO A 134 -10.76 -13.06 -7.08
CA PRO A 134 -10.65 -13.72 -5.78
C PRO A 134 -10.83 -12.79 -4.56
N TYR A 135 -10.54 -11.50 -4.73
CA TYR A 135 -10.63 -10.52 -3.65
C TYR A 135 -12.00 -9.86 -3.60
N LEU A 136 -12.66 -9.64 -4.73
CA LEU A 136 -13.89 -8.84 -4.85
C LEU A 136 -15.09 -9.37 -4.06
N SER A 137 -15.06 -10.58 -3.52
CA SER A 137 -16.13 -11.10 -2.66
C SER A 137 -15.92 -10.82 -1.17
N GLN A 138 -14.71 -10.42 -0.76
CA GLN A 138 -14.30 -10.36 0.64
C GLN A 138 -14.53 -8.97 1.24
N ALA A 139 -15.11 -8.86 2.43
CA ALA A 139 -15.22 -7.57 3.13
C ALA A 139 -13.85 -7.02 3.54
N VAL A 140 -12.92 -7.92 3.86
CA VAL A 140 -11.57 -7.61 4.34
C VAL A 140 -10.56 -8.39 3.50
N VAL A 141 -9.52 -7.71 3.01
CA VAL A 141 -8.40 -8.32 2.29
C VAL A 141 -7.15 -8.16 3.16
N TRP A 142 -6.43 -9.26 3.37
CA TRP A 142 -5.21 -9.29 4.15
C TRP A 142 -4.01 -9.33 3.21
N GLU A 143 -3.11 -8.37 3.36
CA GLU A 143 -1.92 -8.20 2.52
C GLU A 143 -0.67 -8.43 3.36
N GLU A 144 0.13 -9.44 2.99
CA GLU A 144 1.41 -9.77 3.64
C GLU A 144 2.60 -9.10 2.92
N GLU A 145 2.44 -8.80 1.63
CA GLU A 145 3.42 -8.16 0.76
C GLU A 145 2.72 -7.05 -0.05
N PRO A 146 2.30 -5.93 0.58
CA PRO A 146 1.43 -4.93 -0.04
C PRO A 146 2.01 -4.30 -1.31
N ASP A 147 3.35 -4.19 -1.40
CA ASP A 147 4.03 -3.68 -2.60
C ASP A 147 3.95 -4.64 -3.80
N ARG A 148 3.62 -5.92 -3.57
CA ARG A 148 3.41 -6.94 -4.60
C ARG A 148 1.94 -7.31 -4.80
N GLU A 149 1.09 -7.08 -3.80
CA GLU A 149 -0.32 -7.45 -3.83
C GLU A 149 -1.20 -6.30 -4.33
N SER A 150 -0.97 -5.07 -3.87
CA SER A 150 -1.75 -3.89 -4.31
C SER A 150 -0.95 -2.59 -4.21
N MET A 151 0.14 -2.55 -4.99
CA MET A 151 0.97 -1.34 -5.10
C MET A 151 0.12 -0.10 -5.38
N THR A 152 0.50 1.02 -4.77
CA THR A 152 -0.20 2.29 -4.92
C THR A 152 0.46 3.16 -5.99
N ASP A 153 -0.36 3.80 -6.82
CA ASP A 153 0.05 4.92 -7.67
C ASP A 153 -1.05 5.99 -7.67
N ASN A 154 -0.67 7.27 -7.56
CA ASN A 154 -1.61 8.41 -7.50
C ASN A 154 -2.77 8.23 -6.50
N HIS A 155 -2.45 7.73 -5.30
CA HIS A 155 -3.41 7.40 -4.24
C HIS A 155 -4.51 6.43 -4.68
N ARG A 156 -4.14 5.46 -5.52
CA ARG A 156 -4.99 4.35 -5.92
C ARG A 156 -4.27 3.03 -5.76
N LEU A 157 -4.98 2.02 -5.29
CA LEU A 157 -4.54 0.64 -5.33
C LEU A 157 -4.63 0.12 -6.77
N LEU A 158 -3.47 -0.20 -7.34
CA LEU A 158 -3.39 -0.60 -8.74
C LEU A 158 -4.08 -1.93 -9.02
N LEU A 159 -4.23 -2.80 -8.02
CA LEU A 159 -4.99 -4.05 -8.10
C LEU A 159 -6.47 -3.83 -8.52
N TYR A 160 -7.05 -2.72 -8.08
CA TYR A 160 -8.46 -2.36 -8.36
C TYR A 160 -8.59 -1.29 -9.44
N SER A 161 -7.48 -0.66 -9.80
CA SER A 161 -7.44 0.42 -10.79
C SER A 161 -7.55 -0.15 -12.21
N ARG A 162 -8.76 -0.29 -12.75
CA ARG A 162 -8.96 -0.75 -14.13
C ARG A 162 -8.96 0.42 -15.12
N GLY A 163 -8.36 0.21 -16.29
CA GLY A 163 -8.35 1.15 -17.41
C GLY A 163 -7.37 2.33 -17.28
N ASP A 164 -7.41 3.22 -18.27
CA ASP A 164 -6.59 4.44 -18.28
C ASP A 164 -7.03 5.40 -17.17
N TYR A 165 -6.08 5.93 -16.40
CA TYR A 165 -6.39 6.95 -15.40
C TYR A 165 -6.67 8.30 -16.06
N VAL A 166 -7.89 8.80 -15.89
CA VAL A 166 -8.26 10.16 -16.27
C VAL A 166 -8.46 10.99 -15.02
N TYR A 167 -7.66 12.05 -14.85
CA TYR A 167 -7.80 12.97 -13.73
C TYR A 167 -9.13 13.73 -13.82
N ASN A 168 -10.00 13.50 -12.83
CA ASN A 168 -11.24 14.24 -12.64
C ASN A 168 -11.46 14.50 -11.14
N PRO A 169 -11.25 15.74 -10.64
CA PRO A 169 -11.34 16.07 -9.23
C PRO A 169 -12.76 15.93 -8.66
N LEU A 170 -13.80 16.08 -9.50
CA LEU A 170 -15.18 15.91 -9.05
C LEU A 170 -15.49 14.43 -8.78
N THR A 171 -15.11 13.54 -9.69
CA THR A 171 -15.26 12.10 -9.48
C THR A 171 -14.45 11.62 -8.28
N ILE A 172 -13.21 12.10 -8.13
CA ILE A 172 -12.35 11.79 -6.99
C ILE A 172 -13.03 12.20 -5.67
N LYS A 173 -13.49 13.45 -5.58
CA LYS A 173 -14.25 13.96 -4.43
C LYS A 173 -15.44 13.04 -4.13
N THR A 174 -16.32 12.80 -5.09
CA THR A 174 -17.55 12.02 -4.87
C THR A 174 -17.23 10.62 -4.34
N THR A 175 -16.30 9.90 -4.97
CA THR A 175 -15.87 8.56 -4.52
C THR A 175 -15.35 8.57 -3.08
N ILE A 176 -14.51 9.55 -2.73
CA ILE A 176 -13.91 9.62 -1.39
C ILE A 176 -14.96 9.99 -0.32
N ILE A 177 -15.88 10.91 -0.62
CA ILE A 177 -16.96 11.27 0.29
C ILE A 177 -17.90 10.08 0.52
N ASP A 178 -18.22 9.30 -0.52
CA ASP A 178 -19.04 8.10 -0.37
C ASP A 178 -18.34 7.01 0.46
N LEU A 179 -17.02 6.84 0.29
CA LEU A 179 -16.22 5.97 1.16
C LEU A 179 -16.26 6.45 2.61
N LEU A 180 -16.06 7.75 2.86
CA LEU A 180 -16.10 8.31 4.22
C LEU A 180 -17.47 8.12 4.88
N LYS A 181 -18.58 8.25 4.14
CA LYS A 181 -19.94 8.02 4.65
C LYS A 181 -20.17 6.55 5.01
N THR A 182 -19.70 5.64 4.15
CA THR A 182 -19.75 4.19 4.40
C THR A 182 -18.95 3.84 5.64
N LEU A 183 -17.71 4.36 5.73
CA LEU A 183 -16.83 4.14 6.86
C LEU A 183 -17.38 4.73 8.16
N ARG A 184 -17.90 5.97 8.14
CA ARG A 184 -18.59 6.59 9.29
C ARG A 184 -19.68 5.69 9.83
N SER A 185 -20.58 5.25 8.95
CA SER A 185 -21.71 4.39 9.34
C SER A 185 -21.24 3.09 10.01
N PHE A 186 -20.16 2.49 9.50
CA PHE A 186 -19.54 1.32 10.10
C PHE A 186 -18.88 1.63 11.46
N MET A 187 -18.10 2.70 11.56
CA MET A 187 -17.38 3.07 12.77
C MET A 187 -18.36 3.41 13.90
N GLU A 188 -19.37 4.23 13.62
CA GLU A 188 -20.41 4.63 14.59
C GLU A 188 -21.25 3.43 15.05
N LYS A 189 -21.69 2.56 14.12
CA LYS A 189 -22.45 1.35 14.46
C LYS A 189 -21.69 0.42 15.42
N ASN A 190 -20.37 0.35 15.31
CA ASN A 190 -19.53 -0.50 16.15
C ASN A 190 -18.92 0.25 17.35
N GLY A 191 -19.24 1.53 17.55
CA GLY A 191 -18.73 2.34 18.66
C GLY A 191 -17.22 2.60 18.58
N PHE A 192 -16.64 2.63 17.38
CA PHE A 192 -15.22 2.91 17.19
C PHE A 192 -14.96 4.41 17.10
N GLU A 193 -14.08 4.91 17.97
CA GLU A 193 -13.63 6.29 17.96
C GLU A 193 -12.63 6.54 16.83
N TYR A 194 -12.88 7.59 16.05
CA TYR A 194 -12.04 8.07 14.95
C TYR A 194 -12.26 9.58 14.75
N TRP A 195 -11.39 10.25 14.00
CA TRP A 195 -11.56 11.65 13.63
C TRP A 195 -10.97 11.95 12.25
N LEU A 196 -11.45 12.99 11.55
CA LEU A 196 -10.78 13.45 10.34
C LEU A 196 -9.37 13.98 10.69
N THR A 197 -8.36 13.69 9.86
CA THR A 197 -6.99 14.20 10.08
C THR A 197 -6.35 14.72 8.79
N HIS A 198 -5.14 15.29 8.88
CA HIS A 198 -4.29 15.72 7.76
C HIS A 198 -5.03 16.57 6.70
N GLY A 199 -4.92 16.23 5.42
CA GLY A 199 -5.47 17.03 4.31
C GLY A 199 -7.00 17.11 4.37
N THR A 200 -7.64 16.02 4.78
CA THR A 200 -9.09 15.93 4.96
C THR A 200 -9.59 16.87 6.04
N LEU A 201 -8.98 16.87 7.23
CA LEU A 201 -9.33 17.79 8.31
C LEU A 201 -9.01 19.24 7.94
N LEU A 202 -7.91 19.48 7.21
CA LEU A 202 -7.57 20.81 6.74
C LEU A 202 -8.63 21.36 5.78
N GLY A 203 -9.12 20.54 4.83
CA GLY A 203 -10.22 20.90 3.95
C GLY A 203 -11.51 21.20 4.72
N ALA A 204 -11.86 20.35 5.68
CA ALA A 204 -13.02 20.55 6.57
C ALA A 204 -12.92 21.85 7.39
N HIS A 205 -11.74 22.15 7.93
CA HIS A 205 -11.51 23.35 8.75
C HIS A 205 -11.46 24.64 7.93
N ARG A 206 -10.76 24.63 6.80
CA ARG A 206 -10.50 25.84 6.01
C ARG A 206 -11.63 26.18 5.06
N ASP A 207 -12.15 25.17 4.36
CA ASP A 207 -13.03 25.35 3.20
C ASP A 207 -14.42 24.70 3.44
N HIS A 208 -14.60 23.97 4.55
CA HIS A 208 -15.77 23.11 4.82
C HIS A 208 -16.02 22.07 3.73
N GLU A 209 -14.96 21.71 3.01
CA GLU A 209 -15.06 21.04 1.72
C GLU A 209 -13.78 20.27 1.39
N PHE A 210 -13.90 19.27 0.52
CA PHE A 210 -12.77 18.51 -0.02
C PHE A 210 -11.82 19.44 -0.79
N ILE A 211 -10.51 19.35 -0.51
CA ILE A 211 -9.52 20.18 -1.21
C ILE A 211 -9.55 19.80 -2.71
N PRO A 212 -9.76 20.75 -3.65
CA PRO A 212 -10.09 20.40 -5.04
C PRO A 212 -9.02 19.59 -5.82
N TRP A 213 -7.81 19.51 -5.28
CA TRP A 213 -6.70 18.76 -5.86
C TRP A 213 -6.17 17.65 -4.94
N ASP A 214 -6.84 17.37 -3.82
CA ASP A 214 -6.56 16.17 -3.03
C ASP A 214 -6.99 14.92 -3.79
N THR A 215 -6.42 13.78 -3.40
CA THR A 215 -6.61 12.51 -4.10
C THR A 215 -7.05 11.34 -3.22
N ASP A 216 -7.09 11.55 -1.91
CA ASP A 216 -7.45 10.59 -0.88
C ASP A 216 -8.11 11.30 0.31
N ALA A 217 -8.42 10.53 1.34
CA ALA A 217 -8.77 11.08 2.64
C ALA A 217 -8.09 10.31 3.77
N ASP A 218 -7.94 10.97 4.91
CA ASP A 218 -7.31 10.43 6.10
C ASP A 218 -8.24 10.51 7.31
N ILE A 219 -8.34 9.43 8.06
CA ILE A 219 -8.88 9.43 9.42
C ILE A 219 -7.84 8.98 10.43
N GLY A 220 -7.85 9.59 11.61
CA GLY A 220 -7.08 9.15 12.76
C GLY A 220 -7.88 8.14 13.58
N ILE A 221 -7.21 7.09 14.06
CA ILE A 221 -7.74 6.13 15.03
C ILE A 221 -6.71 5.88 16.14
N THR A 222 -7.18 5.49 17.32
CA THR A 222 -6.30 5.08 18.41
C THR A 222 -5.78 3.65 18.17
N ALA A 223 -4.66 3.30 18.79
CA ALA A 223 -4.15 1.92 18.78
C ALA A 223 -5.15 0.91 19.36
N GLN A 224 -5.98 1.35 20.31
CA GLN A 224 -7.08 0.57 20.90
C GLN A 224 -8.19 0.31 19.88
N THR A 225 -8.61 1.33 19.12
CA THR A 225 -9.55 1.16 18.00
C THR A 225 -8.96 0.22 16.95
N ALA A 226 -7.70 0.40 16.55
CA ALA A 226 -7.03 -0.48 15.59
C ALA A 226 -7.02 -1.95 16.05
N ALA A 227 -6.70 -2.21 17.31
CA ALA A 227 -6.72 -3.57 17.88
C ALA A 227 -8.13 -4.19 17.84
N SER A 228 -9.16 -3.39 18.11
CA SER A 228 -10.55 -3.83 18.11
C SER A 228 -11.05 -4.11 16.69
N LEU A 229 -10.68 -3.26 15.72
CA LEU A 229 -10.94 -3.49 14.29
C LEU A 229 -10.31 -4.80 13.82
N LEU A 230 -9.04 -5.04 14.13
CA LEU A 230 -8.34 -6.29 13.77
C LEU A 230 -9.05 -7.51 14.33
N LYS A 231 -9.49 -7.44 15.59
CA LYS A 231 -10.25 -8.54 16.20
C LYS A 231 -11.56 -8.77 15.45
N LEU A 232 -12.35 -7.71 15.23
CA LEU A 232 -13.62 -7.80 14.51
C LEU A 232 -13.45 -8.39 13.11
N PHE A 233 -12.43 -7.95 12.36
CA PHE A 233 -12.16 -8.46 11.02
C PHE A 233 -11.72 -9.91 11.00
N LYS A 234 -10.94 -10.36 12.00
CA LYS A 234 -10.60 -11.78 12.16
C LYS A 234 -11.82 -12.62 12.49
N ASP A 235 -12.67 -12.14 13.38
CA ASP A 235 -13.90 -12.84 13.79
C ASP A 235 -14.91 -12.94 12.62
N ASN A 236 -14.85 -12.00 11.67
CA ASN A 236 -15.70 -11.97 10.47
C ASN A 236 -14.93 -12.37 9.19
N ASN A 237 -13.82 -13.09 9.31
CA ASN A 237 -12.99 -13.42 8.15
C ASN A 237 -13.79 -14.22 7.10
N GLY A 238 -13.68 -13.82 5.83
CA GLY A 238 -14.44 -14.42 4.72
C GLY A 238 -15.89 -13.91 4.59
N THR A 239 -16.35 -13.00 5.45
CA THR A 239 -17.66 -12.35 5.29
C THR A 239 -17.68 -11.46 4.05
N SER A 240 -18.82 -11.38 3.36
CA SER A 240 -18.93 -10.58 2.14
C SER A 240 -19.07 -9.09 2.42
N GLN A 241 -18.66 -8.27 1.44
CA GLN A 241 -18.67 -6.81 1.55
C GLN A 241 -20.06 -6.26 1.83
N ASN A 242 -21.10 -6.81 1.19
CA ASN A 242 -22.48 -6.39 1.40
C ASN A 242 -22.94 -6.55 2.85
N VAL A 243 -22.42 -7.56 3.56
CA VAL A 243 -22.81 -7.82 4.95
C VAL A 243 -22.12 -6.84 5.90
N ILE A 244 -20.85 -6.53 5.69
CA ILE A 244 -20.08 -5.64 6.59
C ILE A 244 -20.30 -4.16 6.25
N TRP A 245 -20.25 -3.80 4.96
CA TRP A 245 -20.23 -2.43 4.47
C TRP A 245 -21.56 -1.95 3.89
N GLY A 246 -22.50 -2.87 3.61
CA GLY A 246 -23.76 -2.53 2.93
C GLY A 246 -23.59 -2.20 1.44
N THR A 247 -22.41 -2.42 0.87
CA THR A 247 -22.08 -2.16 -0.54
C THR A 247 -21.07 -3.19 -1.07
N PRO A 248 -21.16 -3.60 -2.36
CA PRO A 248 -20.23 -4.56 -2.97
C PRO A 248 -18.95 -3.90 -3.48
N HIS A 249 -18.76 -2.61 -3.24
CA HIS A 249 -17.65 -1.85 -3.79
C HIS A 249 -16.66 -1.36 -2.73
N ALA A 250 -16.92 -1.60 -1.45
CA ALA A 250 -16.01 -1.20 -0.38
C ALA A 250 -15.30 -2.41 0.24
N GLN A 251 -14.02 -2.25 0.56
CA GLN A 251 -13.20 -3.26 1.25
C GLN A 251 -12.28 -2.60 2.27
N MET A 252 -12.09 -3.26 3.40
CA MET A 252 -10.95 -2.96 4.26
C MET A 252 -9.73 -3.74 3.78
N ILE A 253 -8.65 -3.06 3.48
CA ILE A 253 -7.35 -3.66 3.16
C ILE A 253 -6.48 -3.56 4.40
N VAL A 254 -6.10 -4.71 4.97
CA VAL A 254 -5.25 -4.81 6.14
C VAL A 254 -3.86 -5.22 5.72
N ARG A 255 -2.89 -4.32 5.91
CA ARG A 255 -1.53 -4.46 5.42
C ARG A 255 -0.57 -4.81 6.53
N LYS A 256 0.13 -5.91 6.34
CA LYS A 256 1.30 -6.29 7.08
C LYS A 256 2.51 -6.03 6.19
N GLY A 257 3.53 -5.37 6.73
CA GLY A 257 4.72 -5.09 5.95
C GLY A 257 5.66 -4.17 6.68
N LYS A 258 6.92 -4.14 6.22
CA LYS A 258 8.01 -3.51 6.97
C LYS A 258 8.52 -2.19 6.38
N HIS A 259 7.93 -1.70 5.30
CA HIS A 259 8.42 -0.53 4.57
C HIS A 259 7.94 0.79 5.19
N ILE A 260 8.73 1.85 4.97
CA ILE A 260 8.57 3.15 5.62
C ILE A 260 7.28 3.91 5.27
N HIS A 261 6.53 3.45 4.26
CA HIS A 261 5.35 4.13 3.73
C HIS A 261 4.04 3.33 3.91
N ILE A 262 4.07 2.24 4.66
CA ILE A 262 2.89 1.38 4.81
C ILE A 262 1.98 1.93 5.90
N ILE A 263 0.76 2.29 5.49
CA ILE A 263 -0.39 2.51 6.38
C ILE A 263 -1.10 1.16 6.53
N PRO A 264 -1.37 0.70 7.76
CA PRO A 264 -1.87 -0.65 8.04
C PRO A 264 -3.29 -0.90 7.54
N PHE A 265 -4.09 0.15 7.38
CA PHE A 265 -5.50 0.05 7.07
C PHE A 265 -5.83 1.04 5.95
N LYS A 266 -6.34 0.51 4.83
CA LYS A 266 -6.89 1.30 3.74
C LYS A 266 -8.32 0.88 3.48
N PHE A 267 -9.25 1.81 3.57
CA PHE A 267 -10.64 1.55 3.21
C PHE A 267 -10.87 1.91 1.75
N CYS A 268 -10.91 0.90 0.88
CA CYS A 268 -10.79 1.02 -0.57
C CYS A 268 -12.15 0.89 -1.27
N ASP A 269 -12.35 1.72 -2.28
CA ASP A 269 -13.34 1.53 -3.33
C ASP A 269 -12.76 0.62 -4.43
N THR A 270 -13.38 -0.52 -4.69
CA THR A 270 -12.87 -1.55 -5.60
C THR A 270 -13.12 -1.24 -7.07
N GLN A 271 -13.95 -0.23 -7.37
CA GLN A 271 -14.21 0.22 -8.75
C GLN A 271 -13.11 1.15 -9.26
N THR A 272 -12.63 2.05 -8.40
CA THR A 272 -11.65 3.08 -8.75
C THR A 272 -10.26 2.79 -8.19
N GLY A 273 -10.15 1.98 -7.14
CA GLY A 273 -8.94 1.75 -6.34
C GLY A 273 -8.62 2.89 -5.37
N ARG A 274 -9.44 3.94 -5.27
CA ARG A 274 -9.27 5.03 -4.31
C ARG A 274 -9.53 4.53 -2.89
N TYR A 275 -8.95 5.18 -1.90
CA TYR A 275 -9.09 4.75 -0.52
C TYR A 275 -9.07 5.90 0.48
N VAL A 276 -9.55 5.59 1.69
CA VAL A 276 -9.34 6.37 2.90
C VAL A 276 -8.25 5.69 3.73
N ASP A 277 -7.25 6.45 4.13
CA ASP A 277 -6.18 6.01 5.03
C ASP A 277 -6.62 6.07 6.49
N LEU A 278 -6.39 4.99 7.23
CA LEU A 278 -6.64 4.91 8.66
C LEU A 278 -5.30 4.99 9.38
N ILE A 279 -5.01 6.17 9.90
CA ILE A 279 -3.75 6.51 10.55
C ILE A 279 -3.85 6.19 12.04
N VAL A 280 -2.95 5.31 12.50
CA VAL A 280 -2.95 4.86 13.89
C VAL A 280 -2.07 5.75 14.76
N PHE A 281 -2.68 6.24 15.84
CA PHE A 281 -2.04 6.99 16.90
C PHE A 281 -1.83 6.11 18.14
N HIS A 282 -0.59 6.04 18.60
CA HIS A 282 -0.23 5.26 19.78
C HIS A 282 -0.02 6.18 20.98
N ASP A 283 -0.44 5.73 22.16
CA ASP A 283 -0.08 6.38 23.41
C ASP A 283 1.43 6.42 23.59
N LYS A 284 1.95 7.57 24.02
CA LYS A 284 3.37 7.73 24.27
C LYS A 284 3.74 6.99 25.58
N PRO A 285 4.70 6.05 25.59
CA PRO A 285 4.98 5.23 26.78
C PRO A 285 5.48 6.02 27.99
N ASP A 286 6.06 7.18 27.76
CA ASP A 286 6.67 8.09 28.74
C ASP A 286 5.81 9.33 29.03
N ASN A 287 4.67 9.52 28.35
CA ASN A 287 3.74 10.61 28.62
C ASN A 287 2.30 10.22 28.23
N GLU A 288 1.47 9.95 29.23
CA GLU A 288 0.09 9.49 29.02
C GLU A 288 -0.83 10.55 28.40
N ASP A 289 -0.48 11.83 28.50
CA ASP A 289 -1.22 12.95 27.89
C ASP A 289 -0.89 13.13 26.41
N GLN A 290 0.05 12.36 25.87
CA GLN A 290 0.48 12.46 24.49
C GLN A 290 0.24 11.16 23.74
N MET A 291 -0.10 11.32 22.46
CA MET A 291 -0.06 10.25 21.48
C MET A 291 0.96 10.60 20.40
N TYR A 292 1.38 9.62 19.61
CA TYR A 292 2.24 9.85 18.47
C TYR A 292 1.79 8.98 17.30
N MET A 293 1.87 9.54 16.10
CA MET A 293 1.72 8.77 14.88
C MET A 293 2.99 7.95 14.67
N LYS A 294 2.84 6.62 14.58
CA LYS A 294 3.97 5.73 14.31
C LYS A 294 4.03 5.44 12.81
N TRP A 295 4.95 6.10 12.12
CA TRP A 295 5.16 5.88 10.69
C TRP A 295 6.63 5.53 10.39
N PRO A 296 6.91 4.33 9.84
CA PRO A 296 5.99 3.20 9.63
C PRO A 296 5.60 2.50 10.95
N GLU A 297 4.43 1.87 10.99
CA GLU A 297 4.00 1.06 12.14
C GLU A 297 4.94 -0.11 12.42
N TRP A 298 5.60 -0.64 11.39
CA TRP A 298 6.47 -1.80 11.52
C TRP A 298 7.96 -1.44 11.50
N ARG A 299 8.68 -1.91 12.52
CA ARG A 299 10.12 -1.68 12.70
C ARG A 299 10.92 -2.50 11.69
N SER A 300 11.50 -1.88 10.67
CA SER A 300 12.64 -2.49 9.97
C SER A 300 13.74 -1.52 9.55
N CYS A 301 13.47 -0.23 9.36
CA CYS A 301 14.52 0.72 9.05
C CYS A 301 15.15 1.29 10.34
N VAL A 302 16.25 0.69 10.80
CA VAL A 302 17.03 1.16 11.97
C VAL A 302 17.66 2.53 11.71
N SER A 303 17.92 2.87 10.44
CA SER A 303 18.64 4.07 9.99
C SER A 303 17.74 5.24 9.56
N CYS A 304 16.42 5.06 9.50
CA CYS A 304 15.53 6.11 8.99
C CYS A 304 15.27 7.18 10.07
N PRO A 305 15.42 8.48 9.76
CA PRO A 305 15.02 9.55 10.65
C PRO A 305 13.51 9.43 10.93
N ARG A 306 13.17 9.37 12.23
CA ARG A 306 11.80 9.12 12.68
C ARG A 306 11.04 10.45 12.71
N PRO A 307 9.98 10.64 11.94
CA PRO A 307 9.05 11.74 12.19
C PRO A 307 8.27 11.40 13.47
N LYS A 308 8.83 11.69 14.64
CA LYS A 308 8.10 11.62 15.91
C LYS A 308 7.35 12.92 16.09
N LYS A 309 6.14 12.98 15.55
CA LYS A 309 5.24 14.08 15.85
C LYS A 309 4.28 13.64 16.94
N ASN A 310 4.48 14.21 18.11
CA ASN A 310 3.58 14.00 19.24
C ASN A 310 2.38 14.91 19.07
N VAL A 311 1.23 14.45 19.54
CA VAL A 311 -0.03 15.17 19.61
C VAL A 311 -0.50 15.09 21.05
N ASP A 312 -0.83 16.24 21.64
CA ASP A 312 -1.42 16.27 22.98
C ASP A 312 -2.86 15.77 22.89
N LYS A 313 -3.24 14.80 23.74
CA LYS A 313 -4.58 14.22 23.77
C LYS A 313 -5.65 15.26 24.01
N SER A 314 -5.36 16.27 24.83
CA SER A 314 -6.29 17.37 25.11
C SER A 314 -6.60 18.26 23.89
N THR A 315 -5.84 18.15 22.80
CA THR A 315 -6.16 18.82 21.53
C THR A 315 -7.10 18.00 20.65
N VAL A 316 -7.18 16.70 20.90
CA VAL A 316 -8.02 15.75 20.16
C VAL A 316 -9.31 15.50 20.92
N PHE A 317 -9.21 15.14 22.19
CA PHE A 317 -10.31 14.65 23.01
C PHE A 317 -10.82 15.69 24.03
N PRO A 318 -12.14 15.65 24.37
CA PRO A 318 -13.17 14.80 23.75
C PRO A 318 -13.40 15.21 22.29
N LEU A 319 -13.79 14.29 21.41
CA LEU A 319 -14.00 14.66 20.01
C LEU A 319 -15.13 15.70 19.88
N SER A 320 -14.96 16.61 18.91
CA SER A 320 -15.98 17.54 18.45
C SER A 320 -16.56 17.06 17.12
N SER A 321 -17.40 17.87 16.49
CA SER A 321 -17.95 17.64 15.16
C SER A 321 -17.56 18.77 14.22
N ILE A 322 -17.24 18.44 12.97
CA ILE A 322 -16.92 19.41 11.91
C ILE A 322 -17.73 19.13 10.65
N GLN A 323 -18.12 20.19 9.94
CA GLN A 323 -18.75 20.07 8.63
C GLN A 323 -17.69 19.80 7.56
N PHE A 324 -17.96 18.83 6.69
CA PHE A 324 -17.13 18.49 5.56
C PHE A 324 -17.98 18.02 4.38
N SER A 325 -17.99 18.77 3.29
CA SER A 325 -18.71 18.42 2.05
C SER A 325 -20.22 18.22 2.26
N GLY A 326 -20.84 19.01 3.15
CA GLY A 326 -22.27 18.91 3.50
C GLY A 326 -22.61 17.86 4.55
N GLU A 327 -21.64 17.06 4.98
CA GLU A 327 -21.80 16.03 6.02
C GLU A 327 -21.11 16.49 7.32
N HIS A 328 -21.38 15.78 8.43
CA HIS A 328 -20.68 15.98 9.70
C HIS A 328 -19.83 14.75 10.03
N PHE A 329 -18.62 15.02 10.54
CA PHE A 329 -17.68 13.99 10.98
C PHE A 329 -17.03 14.37 12.30
N PRO A 330 -16.56 13.39 13.09
CA PRO A 330 -15.79 13.67 14.29
C PRO A 330 -14.47 14.38 13.97
N SER A 331 -14.08 15.32 14.82
CA SER A 331 -12.85 16.10 14.70
C SER A 331 -12.18 16.31 16.06
N PRO A 332 -10.90 16.70 16.09
CA PRO A 332 -10.24 17.17 17.31
C PRO A 332 -11.00 18.34 17.96
N VAL A 333 -11.08 18.37 19.30
CA VAL A 333 -11.71 19.48 20.05
C VAL A 333 -11.10 20.83 19.70
N ASP A 334 -9.78 20.89 19.57
CA ASP A 334 -9.02 22.06 19.15
C ASP A 334 -8.42 21.77 17.78
N THR A 335 -9.30 21.75 16.77
CA THR A 335 -8.94 21.44 15.38
C THR A 335 -7.85 22.36 14.85
N GLU A 336 -7.87 23.66 15.18
CA GLU A 336 -6.86 24.59 14.69
C GLU A 336 -5.49 24.30 15.31
N LYS A 337 -5.40 24.08 16.63
CA LYS A 337 -4.14 23.72 17.30
C LYS A 337 -3.62 22.37 16.80
N TYR A 338 -4.50 21.38 16.62
CA TYR A 338 -4.14 20.10 16.04
C TYR A 338 -3.52 20.27 14.65
N LEU A 339 -4.18 21.01 13.76
CA LEU A 339 -3.70 21.28 12.40
C LEU A 339 -2.40 22.10 12.38
N LYS A 340 -2.26 23.13 13.23
CA LYS A 340 -1.02 23.89 13.40
C LYS A 340 0.12 23.05 13.95
N GLY A 341 -0.23 22.01 14.71
CA GLY A 341 0.66 20.92 15.05
C GLY A 341 1.30 20.40 13.78
N TRP A 342 0.51 19.87 12.84
CA TRP A 342 0.94 19.27 11.57
C TRP A 342 1.57 20.23 10.57
N TYR A 343 0.91 21.35 10.32
CA TYR A 343 1.22 22.32 9.29
C TYR A 343 1.67 23.63 9.93
N ARG A 344 2.72 24.25 9.41
CA ARG A 344 3.13 25.58 9.89
C ARG A 344 2.13 26.68 9.52
N SER A 345 1.41 26.52 8.41
CA SER A 345 0.41 27.44 7.92
C SER A 345 -0.79 26.65 7.41
N LEU A 346 -1.99 27.13 7.69
CA LEU A 346 -3.24 26.54 7.22
C LEU A 346 -3.74 27.21 5.94
N ALA A 347 -3.07 28.27 5.47
CA ALA A 347 -3.45 28.98 4.25
C ALA A 347 -3.34 28.08 3.00
N ALA A 348 -4.19 28.37 2.01
CA ALA A 348 -4.09 27.73 0.71
C ALA A 348 -2.71 27.99 0.06
N PRO A 349 -2.20 27.04 -0.76
CA PRO A 349 -0.94 27.23 -1.45
C PRO A 349 -1.05 28.39 -2.46
N LYS A 350 0.04 29.13 -2.64
CA LYS A 350 0.10 30.24 -3.62
C LYS A 350 -0.09 29.78 -5.06
N ALA A 351 0.24 28.51 -5.35
CA ALA A 351 0.11 27.92 -6.66
C ALA A 351 -0.56 26.55 -6.56
N MET A 352 -1.54 26.34 -7.44
CA MET A 352 -2.32 25.12 -7.56
C MET A 352 -1.52 24.03 -8.30
N PRO A 353 -1.79 22.72 -8.07
CA PRO A 353 -1.15 21.65 -8.84
C PRO A 353 -1.42 21.74 -10.35
N VAL A 354 -0.48 21.24 -11.16
CA VAL A 354 -0.52 21.36 -12.64
C VAL A 354 -1.74 20.65 -13.20
N GLU A 355 -2.04 19.47 -12.67
CA GLU A 355 -3.14 18.58 -13.05
C GLU A 355 -4.48 19.30 -12.86
N TYR A 356 -4.68 19.86 -11.66
CA TYR A 356 -5.87 20.65 -11.35
C TYR A 356 -5.99 21.88 -12.25
N ARG A 357 -4.90 22.64 -12.46
CA ARG A 357 -4.91 23.79 -13.38
C ARG A 357 -5.30 23.38 -14.79
N ARG A 358 -4.70 22.32 -15.35
CA ARG A 358 -5.04 21.79 -16.68
C ARG A 358 -6.51 21.39 -16.78
N TRP A 359 -7.01 20.66 -15.78
CA TRP A 359 -8.41 20.28 -15.73
C TRP A 359 -9.34 21.49 -15.72
N THR A 360 -9.07 22.50 -14.89
CA THR A 360 -9.92 23.72 -14.85
C THR A 360 -9.89 24.50 -16.16
N ILE A 361 -8.75 24.59 -16.85
CA ILE A 361 -8.63 25.28 -18.15
C ILE A 361 -9.46 24.55 -19.22
N ASN A 362 -9.41 23.22 -19.24
CA ASN A 362 -10.12 22.42 -20.23
C ASN A 362 -11.64 22.46 -20.03
N ASN A 363 -12.12 22.50 -18.77
CA ASN A 363 -13.55 22.50 -18.45
C ASN A 363 -14.17 23.90 -18.31
N LYS A 364 -13.37 24.98 -18.38
CA LYS A 364 -13.90 26.36 -18.51
C LYS A 364 -14.20 26.76 -19.95
N LYS A 365 -13.79 25.94 -20.93
CA LYS A 365 -13.99 26.18 -22.37
C LYS A 365 -15.21 25.44 -22.95
N SER A 366 -15.85 24.61 -22.14
CA SER A 366 -17.12 23.93 -22.39
C SER A 366 -18.23 24.64 -21.63
#